data_AF-X6FIC8-F1
#
_entry.id   AF-X6FIC8-F1
#
_cell.length_a   1.000
_cell.length_b   1.000
_cell.length_c   1.000
_cell.angle_alpha   90.00
_cell.angle_beta   90.00
_cell.angle_gamma   90.00
#
_symmetry.space_group_name_H-M   'P 1'
#
loop_
_entity.id
_entity.type
_entity.pdbx_description
1 polymer ?
#
loop_
_entity_poly.entity_id
_entity_poly.type
_entity_poly.pdbx_seq_one_letter_code
_entity_poly.pdbx_strand_id
1 'polypeptide(L)' 'RQHPNYGAMRRREQEPSTPSIENDFAKLKALMRAKAERTITALWDAVGAVVDLFTPAECANYFKAAGYEPD' A
#
# COMPACT_ATOMS: atom_id res chain seq x y z
N ARG A 1 -15.10 12.86 43.46
CA ARG A 1 -14.85 13.58 42.18
C ARG A 1 -13.34 13.58 41.95
N GLN A 2 -12.82 12.60 41.21
CA GLN A 2 -11.49 12.63 40.64
C GLN A 2 -11.68 12.22 39.17
N HIS A 3 -11.43 13.14 38.26
CA HIS A 3 -11.41 12.86 36.84
C HIS A 3 -10.08 12.18 36.51
N PRO A 4 -10.04 11.03 35.83
CA PRO A 4 -8.80 10.57 35.24
C PRO A 4 -8.43 11.49 34.08
N ASN A 5 -7.19 11.95 34.12
CA ASN A 5 -6.55 12.84 33.18
C ASN A 5 -6.43 12.13 31.81
N TYR A 6 -7.22 12.55 30.82
CA TYR A 6 -7.17 12.08 29.43
C TYR A 6 -5.92 12.62 28.66
N GLY A 7 -4.78 12.71 29.34
CA GLY A 7 -3.57 13.40 28.88
C GLY A 7 -2.36 12.48 28.69
N ALA A 8 -2.54 11.22 28.32
CA ALA A 8 -1.42 10.30 28.07
C ALA A 8 -1.78 9.10 27.18
N MET A 9 -2.57 9.28 26.12
CA MET A 9 -2.54 8.31 25.01
C MET A 9 -1.37 8.69 24.13
N ARG A 10 -0.16 8.27 24.55
CA ARG A 10 1.00 8.20 23.66
C ARG A 10 0.50 7.52 22.39
N ARG A 11 0.62 8.25 21.27
CA ARG A 11 0.50 7.77 19.89
C ARG A 11 0.91 6.30 19.92
N ARG A 12 -0.07 5.38 19.87
CA ARG A 12 0.22 3.95 19.78
C ARG A 12 1.27 3.86 18.69
N GLU A 13 2.44 3.37 19.08
CA GLU A 13 3.51 3.06 18.15
C GLU A 13 2.83 2.41 16.97
N GLN A 14 2.93 3.05 15.80
CA GLN A 14 2.38 2.49 14.58
C GLN A 14 3.11 1.17 14.43
N GLU A 15 2.46 0.08 14.84
CA GLU A 15 2.94 -1.26 14.61
C GLU A 15 3.35 -1.33 13.14
N PRO A 16 4.52 -1.93 12.85
CA PRO A 16 5.13 -1.85 11.54
C PRO A 16 4.10 -2.28 10.53
N SER A 17 3.83 -1.40 9.57
CA SER A 17 2.81 -1.58 8.56
C SER A 17 2.95 -2.97 7.96
N THR A 18 2.02 -3.86 8.27
CA THR A 18 1.81 -5.07 7.49
C THR A 18 1.65 -4.59 6.04
N PRO A 19 2.47 -5.07 5.09
CA PRO A 19 2.27 -4.71 3.70
C PRO A 19 1.03 -5.48 3.21
N SER A 20 -0.16 -4.99 3.54
CA SER A 20 -1.42 -5.60 3.13
C SER A 20 -1.65 -5.37 1.63
N ILE A 21 -2.37 -6.29 1.00
CA ILE A 21 -2.75 -6.16 -0.41
C ILE A 21 -3.50 -4.85 -0.72
N GLU A 22 -4.19 -4.30 0.29
CA GLU A 22 -4.89 -3.03 0.21
C GLU A 22 -3.92 -1.85 0.07
N ASN A 23 -2.75 -1.91 0.71
CA ASN A 23 -1.69 -0.92 0.56
C ASN A 23 -1.10 -0.93 -0.86
N ASP A 24 -1.06 -2.09 -1.50
CA ASP A 24 -0.50 -2.23 -2.86
C ASP A 24 -1.45 -1.63 -3.88
N PHE A 25 -2.74 -1.93 -3.73
CA PHE A 25 -3.78 -1.28 -4.50
C PHE A 25 -3.79 0.23 -4.25
N ALA A 26 -3.51 0.69 -3.02
CA ALA A 26 -3.37 2.12 -2.75
C ALA A 26 -2.16 2.74 -3.49
N LYS A 27 -0.99 2.09 -3.46
CA LYS A 27 0.23 2.50 -4.20
C LYS A 27 -0.02 2.55 -5.71
N LEU A 28 -0.61 1.49 -6.28
CA LEU A 28 -0.99 1.42 -7.69
C LEU A 28 -1.93 2.57 -8.08
N LYS A 29 -3.00 2.77 -7.31
CA LYS A 29 -3.96 3.85 -7.54
C LYS A 29 -3.32 5.23 -7.46
N ALA A 30 -2.38 5.45 -6.53
CA ALA A 30 -1.67 6.72 -6.41
C ALA A 30 -0.80 7.01 -7.64
N LEU A 31 -0.02 6.02 -8.08
CA LEU A 31 0.85 6.13 -9.26
C LEU A 31 0.05 6.35 -10.56
N MET A 32 -1.08 5.66 -10.70
CA MET A 32 -2.01 5.88 -11.82
C MET A 32 -2.61 7.28 -11.83
N ARG A 33 -3.04 7.79 -10.68
CA ARG A 33 -3.56 9.18 -10.59
C ARG A 33 -2.50 10.22 -10.89
N ALA A 34 -1.25 9.97 -10.50
CA ALA A 34 -0.13 10.87 -10.79
C ALA A 34 0.17 10.96 -12.30
N LYS A 35 0.00 9.86 -13.05
CA LYS A 35 0.19 9.84 -14.51
C LYS A 35 -0.93 10.52 -15.30
N ALA A 36 -2.15 10.57 -14.75
CA ALA A 36 -3.28 11.36 -15.28
C ALA A 36 -3.67 11.12 -16.76
N GLU A 37 -3.38 9.93 -17.29
CA GLU A 37 -3.63 9.57 -18.69
C GLU A 37 -5.13 9.60 -19.05
N ARG A 38 -5.44 10.03 -20.29
CA ARG A 38 -6.82 10.23 -20.77
C ARG A 38 -7.20 9.37 -21.98
N THR A 39 -6.32 8.47 -22.40
CA THR A 39 -6.60 7.52 -23.48
C THR A 39 -6.39 6.08 -23.02
N ILE A 40 -7.11 5.13 -23.61
CA ILE A 40 -7.02 3.70 -23.24
C ILE A 40 -5.61 3.18 -23.51
N THR A 41 -5.02 3.51 -24.66
CA THR A 41 -3.65 3.10 -25.01
C THR A 41 -2.62 3.65 -24.02
N ALA A 42 -2.65 4.95 -23.74
CA ALA A 42 -1.71 5.55 -22.79
C ALA A 42 -1.93 5.01 -21.37
N LEU A 43 -3.17 4.65 -21.00
CA LEU A 43 -3.44 3.99 -19.73
C LEU A 43 -2.80 2.60 -19.66
N TRP A 44 -2.86 1.80 -20.72
CA TRP A 44 -2.19 0.48 -20.76
C TRP A 44 -0.67 0.62 -20.64
N ASP A 45 -0.07 1.55 -21.37
CA ASP A 45 1.37 1.81 -21.30
C ASP A 45 1.77 2.29 -19.89
N ALA A 46 0.94 3.16 -19.29
CA ALA A 46 1.13 3.64 -17.94
C ALA A 46 1.05 2.50 -16.90
N VAL A 47 0.11 1.57 -17.04
CA VAL A 47 -0.01 0.40 -16.17
C VAL A 47 1.25 -0.46 -16.25
N GLY A 48 1.73 -0.77 -17.47
CA GLY A 48 2.98 -1.53 -17.66
C GLY A 48 4.16 -0.87 -16.95
N ALA A 49 4.38 0.42 -17.20
CA ALA A 49 5.45 1.18 -16.57
C ALA A 49 5.35 1.29 -15.04
N VAL A 50 4.14 1.21 -14.47
CA VAL A 50 3.95 1.24 -13.01
C VAL A 50 4.16 -0.13 -12.39
N VAL A 51 3.77 -1.22 -13.07
CA VAL A 51 4.00 -2.59 -12.60
C VAL A 51 5.50 -2.86 -12.45
N ASP A 52 6.33 -2.31 -13.34
CA ASP A 52 7.79 -2.41 -13.26
C ASP A 52 8.41 -1.75 -12.01
N LEU A 53 7.66 -0.90 -11.30
CA LEU A 53 8.11 -0.25 -10.06
C LEU A 53 7.94 -1.14 -8.82
N PHE A 54 7.33 -2.31 -8.96
CA PHE A 54 7.15 -3.27 -7.88
C PHE A 54 8.25 -4.32 -7.92
N THR A 55 9.04 -4.39 -6.85
CA THR A 55 10.13 -5.36 -6.76
C THR A 55 9.59 -6.76 -6.46
N PRO A 56 10.29 -7.84 -6.88
CA PRO A 56 9.89 -9.20 -6.53
C PRO A 56 9.75 -9.43 -5.01
N ALA A 57 10.59 -8.78 -4.21
CA ALA A 57 10.54 -8.85 -2.75
C ALA A 57 9.31 -8.16 -2.17
N GLU A 58 8.93 -6.98 -2.69
CA GLU A 58 7.67 -6.33 -2.33
C GLU A 58 6.48 -7.22 -2.67
N CYS A 59 6.43 -7.77 -3.89
CA CYS A 59 5.37 -8.68 -4.32
C CYS A 59 5.27 -9.91 -3.42
N ALA A 60 6.38 -10.56 -3.09
CA ALA A 60 6.39 -11.71 -2.17
C ALA A 60 5.86 -11.35 -0.78
N ASN A 61 6.21 -10.17 -0.27
CA ASN A 61 5.69 -9.69 1.02
C ASN A 61 4.17 -9.45 0.98
N TYR A 62 3.65 -8.97 -0.15
CA TYR A 62 2.21 -8.75 -0.36
C TYR A 62 1.43 -10.06 -0.37
N PHE A 63 1.91 -11.05 -1.12
CA PHE A 63 1.30 -12.39 -1.15
C PHE A 63 1.31 -13.04 0.24
N LYS A 64 2.45 -12.96 0.94
CA LYS A 64 2.59 -13.47 2.30
C LYS A 64 1.64 -12.78 3.28
N ALA A 65 1.52 -11.46 3.21
CA ALA A 65 0.60 -10.69 4.05
C ALA A 65 -0.88 -10.99 3.76
N ALA A 66 -1.20 -11.41 2.54
CA ALA A 66 -2.52 -11.89 2.14
C ALA A 66 -2.77 -13.38 2.50
N GLY A 67 -1.82 -14.04 3.17
CA GLY A 67 -1.94 -15.45 3.59
C GLY A 67 -1.59 -16.47 2.51
N TYR A 68 -0.99 -16.03 1.40
CA TYR A 68 -0.44 -16.92 0.37
C TYR A 68 1.04 -17.14 0.65
N GLU A 69 1.42 -18.34 1.09
CA GLU A 69 2.83 -18.71 1.15
C GLU A 69 3.30 -19.16 -0.24
N PRO A 70 4.49 -18.73 -0.69
CA PRO A 70 5.13 -19.34 -1.85
C PRO A 70 5.56 -20.77 -1.47
N ASP A 71 5.21 -21.74 -2.31
CA ASP A 71 5.70 -23.13 -2.20
C ASP A 71 7.25 -23.21 -2.24
#